data_AF-A0A7K1UHB0-F1
#
_entry.id   AF-A0A7K1UHB0-F1
#
_cell.length_a   1.000
_cell.length_b   1.000
_cell.length_c   1.000
_cell.angle_alpha   90.00
_cell.angle_beta   90.00
_cell.angle_gamma   90.00
#
_symmetry.space_group_name_H-M   'P 1'
#
loop_
_entity.id
_entity.type
_entity.pdbx_description
1 polymer ?
#
loop_
_entity_poly.entity_id
_entity_poly.type
_entity_poly.pdbx_seq_one_letter_code
_entity_poly.pdbx_strand_id
1 'polypeptide(L)'
;MSAQFTILTVCTGNICRSPAMERLLAHLFRDEPGIEVISGGTYAHDGEDMQEPMKRRIAEYGAETADFTAEQVTPEMIDRADLILAATGVHVRDMLAEVPQAREKIFTHIKFGHLLEDVGQAAQGGSTVEKLAALVTVLDRARREAGAADEEDVVDPYMLPESVFDESFQQIREPVEKLAEVLGLQEQLSEQ
;
A
#
# COMPACT_ATOMS: atom_id res chain seq x y z
N MET A 1 13.21 21.32 7.46
CA MET A 1 12.05 20.49 7.13
C MET A 1 12.63 19.10 6.93
N SER A 2 12.31 18.14 7.79
CA SER A 2 12.63 16.73 7.52
C SER A 2 11.91 16.35 6.23
N ALA A 3 12.60 15.65 5.33
CA ALA A 3 11.96 15.15 4.11
C ALA A 3 10.85 14.16 4.51
N GLN A 4 9.66 14.36 3.94
CA GLN A 4 8.50 13.49 4.15
C GLN A 4 8.60 12.31 3.16
N PHE A 5 8.46 11.08 3.65
CA PHE A 5 8.35 9.88 2.83
C PHE A 5 6.87 9.62 2.51
N THR A 6 6.51 9.59 1.24
CA THR A 6 5.12 9.48 0.79
C THR A 6 4.84 8.09 0.22
N ILE A 7 3.86 7.39 0.77
CA ILE A 7 3.35 6.13 0.25
C ILE A 7 2.02 6.38 -0.45
N LEU A 8 1.92 5.98 -1.72
CA LEU A 8 0.69 6.06 -2.50
C LEU A 8 0.11 4.66 -2.71
N THR A 9 -1.14 4.44 -2.31
CA THR A 9 -1.85 3.19 -2.58
C THR A 9 -2.89 3.40 -3.68
N VAL A 10 -3.03 2.46 -4.62
CA VAL A 10 -3.87 2.66 -5.82
C VAL A 10 -4.76 1.46 -6.11
N CYS A 11 -6.03 1.71 -6.37
CA CYS A 11 -6.94 0.73 -6.96
C CYS A 11 -7.78 1.39 -8.06
N THR A 12 -8.91 0.79 -8.44
CA THR A 12 -9.77 1.35 -9.48
C THR A 12 -10.58 2.52 -8.94
N GLY A 13 -11.49 2.26 -8.00
CA GLY A 13 -12.48 3.22 -7.54
C GLY A 13 -12.10 4.06 -6.32
N ASN A 14 -10.99 3.74 -5.65
CA ASN A 14 -10.57 4.35 -4.38
C ASN A 14 -11.61 4.28 -3.24
N ILE A 15 -12.39 3.20 -3.19
CA ILE A 15 -13.45 3.00 -2.18
C ILE A 15 -13.37 1.67 -1.42
N CYS A 16 -12.45 0.76 -1.81
CA CYS A 16 -12.26 -0.55 -1.18
C CYS A 16 -10.79 -0.83 -0.87
N ARG A 17 -10.04 -1.26 -1.90
CA ARG A 17 -8.68 -1.81 -1.76
C ARG A 17 -7.64 -0.76 -1.38
N SER A 18 -7.52 0.35 -2.13
CA SER A 18 -6.53 1.38 -1.80
C SER A 18 -6.80 2.12 -0.48
N PRO A 19 -8.05 2.44 -0.11
CA PRO A 19 -8.31 2.99 1.22
C PRO A 19 -7.96 2.01 2.34
N ALA A 20 -8.25 0.71 2.18
CA ALA A 20 -7.84 -0.29 3.15
C ALA A 20 -6.31 -0.37 3.31
N MET A 21 -5.57 -0.38 2.20
CA MET A 21 -4.10 -0.31 2.24
C MET A 21 -3.62 0.97 2.94
N GLU A 22 -4.22 2.13 2.62
CA GLU A 22 -3.87 3.42 3.24
C GLU A 22 -4.08 3.38 4.74
N ARG A 23 -5.27 2.97 5.20
CA ARG A 23 -5.62 3.01 6.63
C ARG A 23 -4.81 2.02 7.46
N LEU A 24 -4.50 0.84 6.92
CA LEU A 24 -3.63 -0.12 7.61
C LEU A 24 -2.19 0.38 7.70
N LEU A 25 -1.64 0.97 6.64
CA LEU A 25 -0.29 1.53 6.65
C LEU A 25 -0.21 2.80 7.52
N ALA A 26 -1.20 3.67 7.48
CA ALA A 26 -1.27 4.84 8.34
C ALA A 26 -1.36 4.44 9.82
N HIS A 27 -2.13 3.40 10.14
CA HIS A 27 -2.18 2.84 11.50
C HIS A 27 -0.85 2.25 11.94
N LEU A 28 -0.16 1.53 11.05
CA LEU A 28 1.20 1.02 11.28
C LEU A 28 2.16 2.19 11.57
N PHE A 29 2.15 3.25 10.77
CA PHE A 29 3.10 4.36 10.91
C PHE A 29 2.65 5.50 11.84
N ARG A 30 1.61 5.31 12.66
CA ARG A 30 1.01 6.38 13.50
C ARG A 30 2.01 7.10 14.41
N ASP A 31 3.02 6.38 14.91
CA ASP A 31 4.05 6.90 15.81
C ASP A 31 5.37 7.22 15.08
N GLU A 32 5.40 7.06 13.76
CA GLU A 32 6.59 7.23 12.93
C GLU A 32 6.56 8.58 12.20
N PRO A 33 7.32 9.59 12.67
CA PRO A 33 7.28 10.92 12.07
C PRO A 33 7.90 10.91 10.68
N GLY A 34 7.34 11.75 9.79
CA GLY A 34 7.87 11.94 8.45
C GLY A 34 7.39 10.89 7.43
N ILE A 35 6.36 10.10 7.75
CA ILE A 35 5.70 9.20 6.80
C ILE A 35 4.26 9.70 6.55
N GLU A 36 3.90 9.80 5.28
CA GLU A 36 2.56 10.16 4.83
C GLU A 36 2.04 9.02 3.96
N VAL A 37 0.81 8.60 4.19
CA VAL A 37 0.15 7.58 3.38
C VAL A 37 -1.09 8.20 2.76
N ILE A 38 -1.17 8.13 1.44
CA ILE A 38 -2.28 8.63 0.63
C ILE A 38 -2.79 7.51 -0.27
N SER A 39 -4.03 7.61 -0.72
CA SER A 39 -4.57 6.71 -1.73
C SER A 39 -5.19 7.45 -2.91
N GLY A 40 -5.34 6.72 -4.01
CA GLY A 40 -6.08 7.20 -5.18
C GLY A 40 -6.69 6.06 -6.00
N GLY A 41 -7.51 6.45 -6.97
CA GLY A 41 -8.18 5.55 -7.91
C GLY A 41 -7.82 5.86 -9.34
N THR A 42 -7.58 4.85 -10.18
CA THR A 42 -7.40 5.07 -11.64
C THR A 42 -8.69 5.51 -12.33
N TYR A 43 -9.85 5.16 -11.74
CA TYR A 43 -11.19 5.61 -12.12
C TYR A 43 -11.98 5.85 -10.83
N ALA A 44 -11.59 6.88 -10.08
CA ALA A 44 -12.08 7.10 -8.73
C ALA A 44 -13.56 7.45 -8.68
N HIS A 45 -14.20 7.05 -7.58
CA HIS A 45 -15.51 7.53 -7.18
C HIS A 45 -15.37 8.86 -6.42
N ASP A 46 -14.90 9.90 -7.10
CA ASP A 46 -14.53 11.19 -6.47
C ASP A 46 -15.61 11.70 -5.50
N GLY A 47 -15.19 11.98 -4.26
CA GLY A 47 -16.08 12.51 -3.23
C GLY A 47 -16.84 11.44 -2.43
N GLU A 48 -16.78 10.16 -2.82
CA GLU A 48 -17.42 9.07 -2.06
C GLU A 48 -16.58 8.64 -0.85
N ASP A 49 -17.25 8.08 0.16
CA ASP A 49 -16.61 7.43 1.30
C ASP A 49 -16.26 5.96 0.95
N MET A 50 -15.44 5.32 1.78
CA MET A 50 -15.16 3.89 1.68
C MET A 50 -16.43 3.04 1.78
N GLN A 51 -16.43 1.90 1.10
CA GLN A 51 -17.50 0.91 1.22
C GLN A 51 -17.58 0.36 2.65
N GLU A 52 -18.78 0.38 3.22
CA GLU A 52 -19.05 0.00 4.60
C GLU A 52 -18.50 -1.39 4.99
N PRO A 53 -18.60 -2.45 4.16
CA PRO A 53 -18.01 -3.74 4.49
C PRO A 53 -16.48 -3.67 4.68
N MET A 54 -15.79 -2.83 3.92
CA MET A 54 -14.35 -2.64 4.07
C MET A 54 -14.04 -1.81 5.32
N LYS A 55 -14.82 -0.75 5.60
CA LYS A 55 -14.69 0.06 6.83
C LYS A 55 -14.77 -0.79 8.09
N ARG A 56 -15.72 -1.73 8.16
CA ARG A 56 -15.83 -2.63 9.32
C ARG A 56 -14.56 -3.45 9.54
N ARG A 57 -13.96 -4.01 8.49
CA ARG A 57 -12.73 -4.80 8.58
C ARG A 57 -11.53 -3.96 9.01
N ILE A 58 -11.40 -2.74 8.47
CA ILE A 58 -10.38 -1.76 8.88
C ILE A 58 -10.54 -1.42 10.38
N ALA A 59 -11.77 -1.16 10.82
CA ALA A 59 -12.07 -0.84 12.22
C ALA A 59 -11.83 -2.02 13.17
N GLU A 60 -12.19 -3.24 12.77
CA GLU A 60 -11.91 -4.49 13.51
C GLU A 60 -10.41 -4.76 13.64
N TYR A 61 -9.61 -4.28 12.68
CA TYR A 61 -8.15 -4.30 12.76
C TYR A 61 -7.57 -3.23 13.69
N GLY A 62 -8.37 -2.23 14.10
CA GLY A 62 -7.95 -1.13 14.98
C GLY A 62 -7.52 0.15 14.25
N ALA A 63 -7.68 0.20 12.92
CA ALA A 63 -7.34 1.37 12.12
C ALA A 63 -8.49 2.37 11.98
N GLU A 64 -8.16 3.66 11.86
CA GLU A 64 -9.15 4.74 11.73
C GLU A 64 -9.80 4.77 10.34
N THR A 65 -11.14 4.93 10.32
CA THR A 65 -11.94 4.96 9.07
C THR A 65 -12.63 6.29 8.83
N ALA A 66 -12.49 7.25 9.74
CA ALA A 66 -13.10 8.56 9.62
C ALA A 66 -12.35 9.44 8.62
N ASP A 67 -13.00 10.52 8.17
CA ASP A 67 -12.41 11.57 7.33
C ASP A 67 -11.70 11.01 6.09
N PHE A 68 -12.41 10.16 5.36
CA PHE A 68 -11.99 9.65 4.06
C PHE A 68 -12.81 10.27 2.93
N THR A 69 -12.16 10.54 1.81
CA THR A 69 -12.82 10.96 0.58
C THR A 69 -12.03 10.40 -0.58
N ALA A 70 -12.70 9.64 -1.44
CA ALA A 70 -12.08 9.08 -2.63
C ALA A 70 -11.62 10.18 -3.58
N GLU A 71 -10.43 9.99 -4.18
CA GLU A 71 -9.79 10.92 -5.10
C GLU A 71 -9.14 10.18 -6.27
N GLN A 72 -9.24 10.79 -7.45
CA GLN A 72 -8.56 10.35 -8.67
C GLN A 72 -7.03 10.43 -8.51
N VAL A 73 -6.35 9.32 -8.83
CA VAL A 73 -4.88 9.32 -8.87
C VAL A 73 -4.40 10.23 -9.99
N THR A 74 -3.45 11.10 -9.68
CA THR A 74 -2.86 12.04 -10.65
C THR A 74 -1.38 11.75 -10.89
N PRO A 75 -0.81 12.17 -12.05
CA PRO A 75 0.63 12.08 -12.30
C PRO A 75 1.48 12.74 -11.21
N GLU A 76 1.02 13.84 -10.62
CA GLU A 76 1.72 14.54 -9.54
C GLU A 76 1.79 13.70 -8.26
N MET A 77 0.72 12.95 -7.92
CA MET A 77 0.74 12.02 -6.78
C MET A 77 1.76 10.91 -7.02
N ILE A 78 1.79 10.35 -8.24
CA ILE A 78 2.71 9.28 -8.64
C ILE A 78 4.16 9.78 -8.61
N ASP A 79 4.42 10.98 -9.12
CA ASP A 79 5.76 11.58 -9.13
C ASP A 79 6.25 11.88 -7.72
N ARG A 80 5.39 12.38 -6.82
CA ARG A 80 5.74 12.70 -5.44
C ARG A 80 5.94 11.48 -4.53
N ALA A 81 5.26 10.37 -4.81
CA ALA A 81 5.37 9.17 -3.98
C ALA A 81 6.80 8.62 -3.96
N ASP A 82 7.26 8.11 -2.82
CA ASP A 82 8.53 7.38 -2.68
C ASP A 82 8.33 5.86 -2.78
N LEU A 83 7.11 5.40 -2.50
CA LEU A 83 6.64 4.03 -2.67
C LEU A 83 5.20 4.03 -3.19
N ILE A 84 4.91 3.20 -4.18
CA ILE A 84 3.57 3.03 -4.75
C ILE A 84 3.14 1.57 -4.65
N LEU A 85 1.99 1.33 -4.02
CA LEU A 85 1.39 0.01 -3.85
C LEU A 85 0.07 -0.07 -4.60
N ALA A 86 0.08 -0.82 -5.69
CA ALA A 86 -1.07 -1.00 -6.56
C ALA A 86 -1.82 -2.28 -6.18
N ALA A 87 -3.15 -2.24 -6.20
CA ALA A 87 -3.98 -3.41 -5.94
C ALA A 87 -3.82 -4.48 -7.03
N THR A 88 -3.50 -4.09 -8.26
CA THR A 88 -3.36 -5.03 -9.39
C THR A 88 -2.28 -4.59 -10.37
N GLY A 89 -1.81 -5.53 -11.18
CA GLY A 89 -0.92 -5.30 -12.29
C GLY A 89 -1.48 -4.36 -13.37
N VAL A 90 -2.80 -4.36 -13.57
CA VAL A 90 -3.47 -3.39 -14.45
C VAL A 90 -3.20 -1.96 -13.99
N HIS A 91 -3.38 -1.67 -12.70
CA HIS A 91 -3.12 -0.33 -12.16
C HIS A 91 -1.65 0.08 -12.31
N VAL A 92 -0.71 -0.88 -12.11
CA VAL A 92 0.72 -0.63 -12.36
C VAL A 92 0.95 -0.23 -13.81
N ARG A 93 0.40 -0.97 -14.77
CA ARG A 93 0.55 -0.66 -16.20
C ARG A 93 -0.06 0.69 -16.57
N ASP A 94 -1.24 1.01 -16.06
CA ASP A 94 -1.92 2.28 -16.31
C ASP A 94 -1.07 3.46 -15.80
N MET A 95 -0.58 3.36 -14.55
CA MET A 95 0.29 4.39 -13.99
C MET A 95 1.63 4.52 -14.74
N LEU A 96 2.23 3.41 -15.18
CA LEU A 96 3.49 3.43 -15.92
C LEU A 96 3.34 3.91 -17.37
N ALA A 97 2.14 3.86 -17.94
CA ALA A 97 1.86 4.47 -19.23
C ALA A 97 1.92 6.01 -19.16
N GLU A 98 1.47 6.59 -18.04
CA GLU A 98 1.49 8.03 -17.78
C GLU A 98 2.85 8.50 -17.20
N VAL A 99 3.41 7.74 -16.26
CA VAL A 99 4.61 8.11 -15.48
C VAL A 99 5.66 6.98 -15.50
N PRO A 100 6.38 6.78 -16.62
CA PRO A 100 7.31 5.65 -16.77
C PRO A 100 8.45 5.60 -15.73
N GLN A 101 8.88 6.77 -15.23
CA GLN A 101 9.93 6.89 -14.22
C GLN A 101 9.55 6.29 -12.86
N ALA A 102 8.26 6.09 -12.59
CA ALA A 102 7.80 5.50 -11.34
C ALA A 102 8.13 4.00 -11.22
N ARG A 103 8.69 3.38 -12.27
CA ARG A 103 8.96 1.94 -12.33
C ARG A 103 9.73 1.45 -11.10
N GLU A 104 10.75 2.15 -10.63
CA GLU A 104 11.60 1.70 -9.51
C GLU A 104 10.90 1.71 -8.15
N LYS A 105 9.78 2.43 -8.01
CA LYS A 105 9.07 2.62 -6.74
C LYS A 105 7.67 2.01 -6.72
N ILE A 106 7.23 1.37 -7.80
CA ILE A 106 5.88 0.81 -7.92
C ILE A 106 5.86 -0.72 -7.87
N PHE A 107 4.95 -1.28 -7.08
CA PHE A 107 4.76 -2.72 -6.91
C PHE A 107 3.27 -3.05 -6.84
N THR A 108 2.87 -4.26 -7.25
CA THR A 108 1.58 -4.78 -6.79
C THR A 108 1.71 -5.15 -5.31
N HIS A 109 0.64 -4.97 -4.55
CA HIS A 109 0.65 -5.12 -3.09
C HIS A 109 1.06 -6.52 -2.63
N ILE A 110 0.53 -7.57 -3.28
CA ILE A 110 0.88 -8.95 -2.96
C ILE A 110 2.35 -9.22 -3.31
N LYS A 111 2.80 -8.78 -4.49
CA LYS A 111 4.19 -8.97 -4.91
C LYS A 111 5.16 -8.26 -3.98
N PHE A 112 4.80 -7.07 -3.50
CA PHE A 112 5.55 -6.36 -2.48
C PHE A 112 5.71 -7.22 -1.23
N GLY A 113 4.62 -7.81 -0.71
CA GLY A 113 4.66 -8.75 0.42
C GLY A 113 5.60 -9.94 0.19
N HIS A 114 5.52 -10.59 -0.96
CA HIS A 114 6.42 -11.71 -1.29
C HIS A 114 7.89 -11.29 -1.34
N LEU A 115 8.18 -10.13 -1.94
CA LEU A 115 9.55 -9.64 -1.99
C LEU A 115 10.09 -9.34 -0.60
N LEU A 116 9.27 -8.86 0.34
CA LEU A 116 9.67 -8.62 1.74
C LEU A 116 10.22 -9.87 2.44
N GLU A 117 9.73 -11.06 2.09
CA GLU A 117 10.22 -12.33 2.67
C GLU A 117 11.69 -12.59 2.32
N ASP A 118 12.09 -12.21 1.11
CA ASP A 118 13.44 -12.43 0.60
C ASP A 118 14.44 -11.37 1.11
N VAL A 119 13.97 -10.19 1.51
CA VAL A 119 14.85 -9.06 1.89
C VAL A 119 15.23 -9.01 3.37
N GLY A 120 14.93 -10.07 4.12
CA GLY A 120 14.78 -10.15 5.58
C GLY A 120 15.79 -9.51 6.55
N GLN A 121 16.75 -8.68 6.12
CA GLN A 121 17.58 -7.80 6.96
C GLN A 121 17.97 -6.44 6.33
N ALA A 122 17.38 -6.00 5.21
CA ALA A 122 17.77 -4.74 4.56
C ALA A 122 17.43 -3.46 5.35
N ALA A 123 16.58 -3.54 6.38
CA ALA A 123 16.07 -2.42 7.16
C ALA A 123 16.72 -2.27 8.55
N GLN A 124 18.04 -2.45 8.65
CA GLN A 124 18.78 -2.34 9.92
C GLN A 124 19.32 -0.91 10.16
N GLY A 125 19.04 -0.36 11.35
CA GLY A 125 19.51 0.96 11.77
C GLY A 125 18.76 2.14 11.14
N GLY A 126 18.93 3.32 11.72
CA GLY A 126 18.28 4.56 11.25
C GLY A 126 16.80 4.70 11.63
N SER A 127 16.22 5.81 11.19
CA SER A 127 14.79 6.12 11.24
C SER A 127 13.99 5.23 10.30
N THR A 128 12.68 5.11 10.53
CA THR A 128 11.78 4.31 9.67
C THR A 128 11.75 4.83 8.23
N VAL A 129 11.87 6.14 8.03
CA VAL A 129 12.02 6.76 6.70
C VAL A 129 13.27 6.25 5.97
N GLU A 130 14.42 6.20 6.65
CA GLU A 130 15.68 5.70 6.06
C GLU A 130 15.56 4.21 5.71
N LYS A 131 14.93 3.42 6.59
CA LYS A 131 14.66 2.00 6.33
C LYS A 131 13.75 1.79 5.12
N LEU A 132 12.67 2.56 4.99
CA LEU A 132 11.76 2.49 3.84
C LEU A 132 12.46 2.85 2.53
N ALA A 133 13.25 3.93 2.51
CA ALA A 133 14.01 4.32 1.33
C ALA A 133 15.03 3.25 0.89
N ALA A 134 15.74 2.66 1.86
CA ALA A 134 16.64 1.53 1.59
C ALA A 134 15.87 0.31 1.07
N LEU A 135 14.71 0.01 1.68
CA LEU A 135 13.88 -1.12 1.33
C LEU A 135 13.38 -1.03 -0.12
N VAL A 136 12.87 0.13 -0.56
CA VAL A 136 12.44 0.35 -1.95
C VAL A 136 13.56 0.02 -2.94
N THR A 137 14.78 0.48 -2.64
CA THR A 137 15.95 0.22 -3.50
C THR A 137 16.26 -1.27 -3.62
N VAL A 138 16.21 -2.00 -2.50
CA VAL A 138 16.50 -3.44 -2.52
C VAL A 138 15.35 -4.23 -3.18
N LEU A 139 14.10 -3.84 -2.94
CA LEU A 139 12.92 -4.46 -3.56
C LEU A 139 12.92 -4.29 -5.08
N ASP A 140 13.27 -3.11 -5.60
CA ASP A 140 13.40 -2.90 -7.05
C ASP A 140 14.44 -3.84 -7.66
N ARG A 141 15.61 -3.97 -7.00
CA ARG A 141 16.65 -4.90 -7.42
C ARG A 141 16.15 -6.34 -7.42
N ALA A 142 15.54 -6.79 -6.32
CA ALA A 142 15.01 -8.14 -6.18
C ALA A 142 13.94 -8.44 -7.26
N ARG A 143 13.05 -7.49 -7.52
CA ARG A 143 12.05 -7.58 -8.60
C ARG A 143 12.69 -7.75 -9.98
N ARG A 144 13.76 -7.00 -10.28
CA ARG A 144 14.49 -7.14 -11.57
C ARG A 144 15.16 -8.50 -11.71
N GLU A 145 15.67 -9.06 -10.62
CA GLU A 145 16.29 -10.39 -10.58
C GLU A 145 15.25 -11.53 -10.70
N ALA A 146 14.08 -11.36 -10.09
CA ALA A 146 12.97 -12.32 -10.17
C ALA A 146 12.31 -12.41 -11.55
N GLY A 147 12.50 -11.42 -12.41
CA GLY A 147 11.93 -11.37 -13.76
C GLY A 147 10.42 -11.14 -13.79
N ALA A 148 9.80 -11.34 -14.96
CA ALA A 148 8.37 -11.13 -15.19
C ALA A 148 7.53 -12.32 -14.68
N ALA A 149 7.62 -12.63 -13.39
CA ALA A 149 6.66 -13.52 -12.75
C ALA A 149 5.25 -12.89 -12.80
N ASP A 150 4.22 -13.73 -12.78
CA ASP A 150 2.82 -13.27 -12.81
C ASP A 150 2.57 -12.25 -11.71
N GLU A 151 1.98 -11.12 -12.08
CA GLU A 151 1.54 -10.10 -11.13
C GLU A 151 0.36 -10.68 -10.35
N GLU A 152 0.57 -10.93 -9.05
CA GLU A 152 -0.49 -11.35 -8.14
C GLU A 152 -1.29 -10.12 -7.69
N ASP A 153 -2.60 -10.23 -7.82
CA ASP A 153 -3.56 -9.15 -7.71
C ASP A 153 -4.42 -9.32 -6.45
N VAL A 154 -4.67 -8.21 -5.75
CA VAL A 154 -5.66 -8.16 -4.68
C VAL A 154 -7.06 -8.27 -5.30
N VAL A 155 -7.81 -9.28 -4.87
CA VAL A 155 -9.17 -9.55 -5.34
C VAL A 155 -10.04 -8.31 -5.13
N ASP A 156 -10.80 -7.93 -6.17
CA ASP A 156 -11.71 -6.79 -6.12
C ASP A 156 -13.04 -7.18 -5.48
N PRO A 157 -13.40 -6.65 -4.30
CA PRO A 157 -14.63 -7.06 -3.62
C PRO A 157 -15.85 -6.23 -4.05
N TYR A 158 -15.68 -5.20 -4.89
CA TYR A 158 -16.76 -4.28 -5.25
C TYR A 158 -17.98 -5.02 -5.85
N MET A 159 -19.16 -4.77 -5.29
CA MET A 159 -20.44 -5.42 -5.66
C MET A 159 -20.48 -6.95 -5.47
N LEU A 160 -19.55 -7.51 -4.70
CA LEU A 160 -19.47 -8.95 -4.40
C LEU A 160 -19.85 -9.26 -2.94
N PRO A 161 -20.06 -10.54 -2.59
CA PRO A 161 -20.40 -10.95 -1.23
C PRO A 161 -19.33 -10.61 -0.19
N GLU A 162 -19.72 -10.55 1.09
CA GLU A 162 -18.83 -10.31 2.24
C GLU A 162 -17.59 -11.22 2.25
N SER A 163 -17.72 -12.48 1.83
CA SER A 163 -16.57 -13.42 1.78
C SER A 163 -15.44 -12.92 0.88
N VAL A 164 -15.74 -12.15 -0.17
CA VAL A 164 -14.72 -11.57 -1.05
C VAL A 164 -14.09 -10.33 -0.41
N PHE A 165 -14.83 -9.59 0.41
CA PHE A 165 -14.24 -8.54 1.24
C PHE A 165 -13.28 -9.11 2.28
N ASP A 166 -13.61 -10.27 2.88
CA ASP A 166 -12.71 -10.97 3.81
C ASP A 166 -11.40 -11.38 3.11
N GLU A 167 -11.50 -12.00 1.94
CA GLU A 167 -10.35 -12.40 1.14
C GLU A 167 -9.50 -11.19 0.72
N SER A 168 -10.14 -10.13 0.20
CA SER A 168 -9.47 -8.89 -0.19
C SER A 168 -8.74 -8.24 0.98
N PHE A 169 -9.39 -8.19 2.15
CA PHE A 169 -8.80 -7.62 3.35
C PHE A 169 -7.62 -8.46 3.85
N GLN A 170 -7.72 -9.79 3.81
CA GLN A 170 -6.61 -10.67 4.18
C GLN A 170 -5.39 -10.47 3.26
N GLN A 171 -5.60 -10.42 1.94
CA GLN A 171 -4.54 -10.15 0.96
C GLN A 171 -3.89 -8.77 1.13
N ILE A 172 -4.62 -7.81 1.70
CA ILE A 172 -4.09 -6.49 2.05
C ILE A 172 -3.30 -6.54 3.36
N ARG A 173 -3.86 -7.19 4.36
CA ARG A 173 -3.30 -7.25 5.71
C ARG A 173 -1.96 -7.97 5.75
N GLU A 174 -1.83 -9.10 5.06
CA GLU A 174 -0.63 -9.95 5.13
C GLU A 174 0.67 -9.21 4.72
N PRO A 175 0.74 -8.48 3.58
CA PRO A 175 1.92 -7.68 3.26
C PRO A 175 2.19 -6.52 4.24
N VAL A 176 1.15 -5.92 4.83
CA VAL A 176 1.33 -4.86 5.84
C VAL A 176 1.92 -5.42 7.12
N GLU A 177 1.41 -6.56 7.60
CA GLU A 177 1.97 -7.27 8.75
C GLU A 177 3.43 -7.63 8.49
N LYS A 178 3.74 -8.18 7.31
CA LYS A 178 5.11 -8.49 6.90
C LYS A 178 6.02 -7.26 6.91
N LEU A 179 5.54 -6.12 6.42
CA LEU A 179 6.28 -4.86 6.46
C LEU A 179 6.58 -4.44 7.91
N ALA A 180 5.61 -4.59 8.81
CA ALA A 180 5.83 -4.34 10.23
C ALA A 180 6.92 -5.24 10.81
N GLU A 181 6.98 -6.53 10.44
CA GLU A 181 8.05 -7.43 10.87
C GLU A 181 9.42 -6.96 10.37
N VAL A 182 9.52 -6.61 9.10
CA VAL A 182 10.78 -6.16 8.47
C VAL A 182 11.29 -4.86 9.10
N LEU A 183 10.38 -3.95 9.48
CA LEU A 183 10.73 -2.66 10.08
C LEU A 183 10.96 -2.73 11.60
N GLY A 184 10.52 -3.81 12.25
CA GLY A 184 10.55 -3.98 13.70
C GLY A 184 9.41 -3.27 14.43
N LEU A 185 8.26 -3.14 13.78
CA LEU A 185 7.08 -2.38 14.22
C LEU A 185 5.90 -3.28 14.64
N GLN A 186 6.15 -4.56 14.93
CA GLN A 186 5.11 -5.55 15.22
C GLN A 186 4.25 -5.20 16.46
N GLU A 187 4.84 -4.48 17.42
CA GLU A 187 4.14 -4.03 18.64
C GLU A 187 3.00 -3.05 18.31
N GLN A 188 3.13 -2.25 17.25
CA GLN A 188 2.12 -1.29 16.82
C GLN A 188 0.83 -1.96 16.32
N LEU A 189 0.91 -3.23 15.91
CA LEU A 189 -0.24 -4.03 15.46
C LEU A 189 -0.92 -4.81 16.60
N SER A 190 -0.30 -4.86 17.78
CA SER A 190 -0.72 -5.70 18.91
C SER A 190 -1.40 -4.93 20.04
N GLU A 191 -1.38 -3.59 20.01
CA GLU A 191 -2.04 -2.75 21.00
C GLU A 191 -3.56 -2.66 20.71
N GLN A 192 -4.32 -3.52 21.38
CA GLN A 192 -5.78 -3.39 21.58
C GLN A 192 -6.09 -3.23 23.07
#